data_AF-A0A943HSN8-F1
#
_entry.id   AF-A0A943HSN8-F1
#
_cell.length_a   1.000
_cell.length_b   1.000
_cell.length_c   1.000
_cell.angle_alpha   90.00
_cell.angle_beta   90.00
_cell.angle_gamma   90.00
#
_symmetry.space_group_name_H-M   'P 1'
#
loop_
_entity.id
_entity.type
_entity.pdbx_description
1 polymer ?
#
loop_
_entity_poly.entity_id
_entity_poly.type
_entity_poly.pdbx_seq_one_letter_code
_entity_poly.pdbx_strand_id
1 'polypeptide(L)'
;MKKRISNWLIKLVAKVNPQERFHSIERVDNYEAKKLGICLVRTKKEIKDYRKKKKLDEGLSNRKSDEMLIKEVKDEVRQSIISSINQRGLIEYSVEKVGDELHVTGEIKVYIKKE
;
A
#
# COMPACT_ATOMS: atom_id res chain seq x y z
N MET A 1 13.75 7.66 5.81
CA MET A 1 12.29 7.50 5.55
C MET A 1 11.66 6.35 6.34
N LYS A 2 12.16 5.11 6.22
CA LYS A 2 11.61 3.93 6.95
C LYS A 2 11.49 4.11 8.47
N LYS A 3 12.54 4.65 9.13
CA LYS A 3 12.53 5.00 10.57
C LYS A 3 11.45 6.01 10.96
N ARG A 4 11.07 6.94 10.06
CA ARG A 4 10.04 7.96 10.35
C ARG A 4 8.64 7.36 10.39
N ILE A 5 8.33 6.43 9.48
CA ILE A 5 7.01 5.79 9.43
C ILE A 5 6.83 4.85 10.62
N SER A 6 7.83 4.01 10.94
CA SER A 6 7.78 3.17 12.16
C SER A 6 7.65 4.02 13.43
N ASN A 7 8.43 5.09 13.56
CA ASN A 7 8.29 5.99 14.71
C ASN A 7 6.92 6.69 14.75
N TRP A 8 6.30 6.94 13.60
CA TRP A 8 4.98 7.54 13.52
C TRP A 8 3.90 6.55 13.96
N LEU A 9 3.98 5.29 13.51
CA LEU A 9 3.08 4.21 13.93
C LEU A 9 3.21 3.90 15.43
N ILE A 10 4.44 3.80 15.95
CA ILE A 10 4.70 3.59 17.39
C ILE A 10 4.11 4.74 18.23
N LYS A 11 4.29 6.00 17.79
CA LYS A 11 3.70 7.17 18.48
C LYS A 11 2.18 7.19 18.41
N LEU A 12 1.60 6.68 17.33
CA LEU A 12 0.15 6.65 17.14
C LEU A 12 -0.48 5.59 18.07
N VAL A 13 0.12 4.40 18.14
CA VAL A 13 -0.26 3.33 19.10
C VAL A 13 -0.13 3.82 20.54
N ALA A 14 0.97 4.48 20.91
CA ALA A 14 1.17 5.05 22.25
C ALA A 14 0.15 6.12 22.65
N LYS A 15 -0.48 6.79 21.67
CA LYS A 15 -1.47 7.85 21.90
C LYS A 15 -2.89 7.30 22.05
N VAL A 16 -3.17 6.15 21.44
CA VAL A 16 -4.50 5.51 21.47
C VAL A 16 -4.70 4.71 22.75
N ASN A 17 -3.65 4.10 23.32
CA ASN A 17 -3.79 3.31 24.55
C ASN A 17 -2.65 3.58 25.57
N PRO A 18 -2.77 4.61 26.42
CA PRO A 18 -1.67 5.06 27.30
C PRO A 18 -1.35 4.10 28.46
N GLN A 19 -2.19 3.09 28.71
CA GLN A 19 -2.13 2.24 29.91
C GLN A 19 -1.37 0.92 29.69
N GLU A 20 -1.12 0.54 28.43
CA GLU A 20 -0.28 -0.63 28.15
C GLU A 20 1.20 -0.26 28.29
N ARG A 21 1.90 -0.98 29.17
CA ARG A 21 3.34 -0.83 29.38
C ARG A 21 4.10 -1.22 28.11
N PHE A 22 4.36 -0.24 27.25
CA PHE A 22 5.15 -0.35 26.01
C PHE A 22 6.62 -0.75 26.20
N HIS A 23 7.06 -1.09 27.42
CA HIS A 23 8.43 -1.53 27.70
C HIS A 23 8.78 -2.88 27.04
N SER A 24 7.78 -3.62 26.52
CA SER A 24 7.94 -4.90 25.82
C SER A 24 7.80 -4.82 24.30
N ILE A 25 7.50 -3.64 23.71
CA ILE A 25 7.53 -3.49 22.25
C ILE A 25 9.00 -3.36 21.82
N GLU A 26 9.63 -4.51 21.64
CA GLU A 26 10.95 -4.56 21.04
C GLU A 26 10.86 -4.30 19.54
N ARG A 27 11.77 -3.46 19.07
CA ARG A 27 12.03 -3.33 17.65
C ARG A 27 12.55 -4.68 17.17
N VAL A 28 11.81 -5.34 16.28
CA VAL A 28 12.31 -6.57 15.66
C VAL A 28 13.47 -6.19 14.73
N ASP A 29 14.69 -6.32 15.24
CA ASP A 29 15.90 -6.15 14.45
C ASP A 29 16.07 -7.34 13.49
N ASN A 30 16.74 -7.12 12.35
CA ASN A 30 16.99 -8.08 11.25
C ASN A 30 15.89 -8.32 10.21
N TYR A 31 14.85 -7.48 10.12
CA TYR A 31 13.97 -7.49 8.94
C TYR A 31 14.53 -6.61 7.80
N GLU A 32 15.01 -7.25 6.73
CA GLU A 32 15.33 -6.57 5.48
C GLU A 32 14.04 -6.32 4.69
N ALA A 33 13.65 -5.06 4.56
CA ALA A 33 12.49 -4.70 3.75
C ALA A 33 12.76 -4.95 2.25
N LYS A 34 12.35 -6.13 1.77
CA LYS A 34 12.33 -6.51 0.36
C LYS A 34 11.17 -5.82 -0.37
N LYS A 35 11.42 -5.35 -1.60
CA LYS A 35 10.38 -4.70 -2.43
C LYS A 35 9.61 -5.77 -3.19
N LEU A 36 8.30 -5.87 -2.97
CA LEU A 36 7.38 -6.54 -3.88
C LEU A 36 6.78 -5.47 -4.81
N GLY A 37 6.89 -5.66 -6.12
CA GLY A 37 6.43 -4.67 -7.09
C GLY A 37 5.88 -5.33 -8.34
N ILE A 38 4.84 -4.73 -8.91
CA ILE A 38 4.33 -5.06 -10.23
C ILE A 38 4.63 -3.90 -11.18
N CYS A 39 4.91 -4.20 -12.43
CA CYS A 39 5.13 -3.22 -13.48
C CYS A 39 4.03 -3.40 -14.54
N LEU A 40 3.34 -2.32 -14.87
CA LEU A 40 2.28 -2.32 -15.86
C LEU A 40 2.77 -1.52 -17.07
N VAL A 41 2.96 -2.22 -18.19
CA VAL A 41 3.54 -1.66 -19.40
C VAL A 41 2.43 -1.23 -20.35
N ARG A 42 2.51 -0.01 -20.87
CA ARG A 42 1.67 0.47 -21.97
C ARG A 42 2.49 0.55 -23.25
N THR A 43 1.96 -0.02 -24.31
CA THR A 43 2.55 0.01 -25.64
C THR A 43 2.49 1.41 -26.26
N LYS A 44 3.36 1.67 -27.24
CA LYS A 44 3.32 2.92 -28.01
C LYS A 44 1.96 3.15 -28.69
N LYS A 45 1.26 2.09 -29.07
CA LYS A 45 -0.07 2.18 -29.69
C LYS A 45 -1.11 2.65 -28.68
N GLU A 46 -1.20 2.01 -27.52
CA GLU A 46 -2.14 2.39 -26.44
C GLU A 46 -1.94 3.84 -26.00
N ILE A 47 -0.69 4.29 -25.86
CA ILE A 47 -0.39 5.68 -25.50
C ILE A 47 -0.88 6.64 -26.59
N LYS A 48 -0.67 6.31 -27.88
CA LYS A 48 -1.15 7.13 -29.01
C LYS A 48 -2.67 7.18 -29.05
N ASP A 49 -3.32 6.03 -28.87
CA ASP A 49 -4.78 5.92 -28.94
C ASP A 49 -5.43 6.68 -27.77
N TYR A 50 -4.85 6.60 -26.56
CA TYR A 50 -5.27 7.38 -25.40
C TYR A 50 -5.17 8.89 -25.65
N ARG A 51 -4.03 9.37 -26.17
CA ARG A 51 -3.84 10.79 -26.52
C ARG A 51 -4.86 11.26 -27.55
N LYS A 52 -5.10 10.47 -28.60
CA LYS A 52 -6.10 10.79 -29.63
C LYS A 52 -7.49 10.94 -29.02
N LYS A 53 -7.88 9.99 -28.17
CA LYS A 53 -9.16 10.02 -27.46
C LYS A 53 -9.30 11.27 -26.59
N LYS A 54 -8.33 11.54 -25.71
CA LYS A 54 -8.35 12.71 -24.83
C LYS A 54 -8.33 14.05 -25.57
N LYS A 55 -7.68 14.09 -26.74
CA LYS A 55 -7.72 15.28 -27.61
C LYS A 55 -9.11 15.48 -28.24
N LEU A 56 -9.77 14.39 -28.67
CA LEU A 56 -11.11 14.44 -29.26
C LEU A 56 -12.18 14.80 -28.22
N ASP A 57 -12.13 14.17 -27.05
CA ASP A 57 -13.18 14.28 -26.03
C ASP A 57 -13.05 15.58 -25.21
N GLU A 58 -11.82 15.97 -24.88
CA GLU A 58 -11.55 17.01 -23.87
C GLU A 58 -10.60 18.12 -24.40
N GLY A 59 -10.20 18.07 -25.67
CA GLY A 59 -9.30 19.06 -26.27
C GLY A 59 -7.89 19.07 -25.66
N LEU A 60 -7.49 18.01 -24.95
CA LEU A 60 -6.23 17.99 -24.19
C LEU A 60 -5.00 17.94 -25.10
N SER A 61 -3.95 18.64 -24.69
CA SER A 61 -2.63 18.51 -25.31
C SER A 61 -2.02 17.15 -24.98
N ASN A 62 -1.08 16.68 -25.84
CA ASN A 62 -0.40 15.40 -25.61
C ASN A 62 0.26 15.33 -24.22
N ARG A 63 0.84 16.43 -23.73
CA ARG A 63 1.47 16.48 -22.41
C ARG A 63 0.46 16.25 -21.29
N LYS A 64 -0.70 16.91 -21.34
CA LYS A 64 -1.74 16.77 -20.32
C LYS A 64 -2.38 15.38 -20.36
N SER A 65 -2.56 14.83 -21.56
CA SER A 65 -2.99 13.44 -21.73
C SER A 65 -1.98 12.44 -21.15
N ASP A 66 -0.67 12.66 -21.32
CA ASP A 66 0.35 11.82 -20.71
C ASP A 66 0.35 11.89 -19.19
N GLU A 67 0.21 13.09 -18.61
CA GLU A 67 0.10 13.29 -17.16
C GLU A 67 -1.10 12.52 -16.58
N MET A 68 -2.25 12.56 -17.26
CA MET A 68 -3.45 11.82 -16.86
C MET A 68 -3.25 10.31 -16.99
N LEU A 69 -2.72 9.83 -18.12
CA LEU A 69 -2.45 8.41 -18.33
C LEU A 69 -1.50 7.86 -17.25
N ILE A 70 -0.45 8.60 -16.91
CA ILE A 70 0.48 8.22 -15.83
C ILE A 70 -0.25 8.11 -14.50
N LYS A 71 -1.15 9.05 -14.19
CA LYS A 71 -1.94 9.01 -12.96
C LYS A 71 -2.86 7.79 -12.93
N GLU A 72 -3.59 7.53 -14.01
CA GLU A 72 -4.48 6.37 -14.14
C GLU A 72 -3.73 5.04 -14.01
N VAL A 73 -2.60 4.88 -14.70
CA VAL A 73 -1.78 3.66 -14.61
C VAL A 73 -1.20 3.46 -13.20
N LYS A 74 -0.79 4.54 -12.52
CA LYS A 74 -0.37 4.47 -11.11
C LYS A 74 -1.49 3.98 -10.19
N ASP A 75 -2.70 4.47 -10.43
CA ASP A 75 -3.88 4.07 -9.65
C ASP A 75 -4.25 2.60 -9.92
N GLU A 76 -4.18 2.15 -11.17
CA GLU A 76 -4.37 0.75 -11.56
C GLU A 76 -3.35 -0.18 -10.89
N VAL A 77 -2.06 0.18 -10.95
CA VAL A 77 -0.99 -0.57 -10.25
C VAL A 77 -1.28 -0.67 -8.75
N ARG A 78 -1.71 0.44 -8.11
CA ARG A 78 -2.06 0.43 -6.69
C ARG A 78 -3.21 -0.53 -6.41
N GLN A 79 -4.28 -0.46 -7.20
CA GLN A 79 -5.46 -1.32 -7.02
C GLN A 79 -5.14 -2.79 -7.25
N SER A 80 -4.32 -3.12 -8.25
CA SER A 80 -3.88 -4.50 -8.49
C SER A 80 -3.08 -5.07 -7.31
N ILE A 81 -2.22 -4.27 -6.67
CA ILE A 81 -1.50 -4.68 -5.46
C ILE A 81 -2.48 -4.96 -4.32
N ILE A 82 -3.39 -4.02 -4.02
CA ILE A 82 -4.38 -4.17 -2.93
C ILE A 82 -5.28 -5.40 -3.19
N SER A 83 -5.78 -5.55 -4.41
CA SER A 83 -6.62 -6.68 -4.80
C SER A 83 -5.87 -8.00 -4.65
N SER A 84 -4.60 -8.06 -5.06
CA SER A 84 -3.77 -9.26 -4.91
C SER A 84 -3.54 -9.64 -3.44
N ILE A 85 -3.33 -8.65 -2.57
CA ILE A 85 -3.19 -8.84 -1.13
C ILE A 85 -4.48 -9.45 -0.55
N ASN A 86 -5.63 -8.90 -0.92
CA ASN A 86 -6.93 -9.36 -0.44
C ASN A 86 -7.29 -10.76 -0.96
N GLN A 87 -7.20 -10.98 -2.28
CA GLN A 87 -7.58 -12.24 -2.92
C GLN A 87 -6.73 -13.43 -2.45
N ARG A 88 -5.46 -13.18 -2.12
CA ARG A 88 -4.54 -14.22 -1.63
C ARG A 88 -4.61 -14.42 -0.12
N GLY A 89 -5.52 -13.75 0.59
CA GLY A 89 -5.66 -13.86 2.04
C GLY A 89 -4.37 -13.48 2.78
N LEU A 90 -3.63 -12.50 2.23
CA LEU A 90 -2.36 -12.07 2.83
C LEU A 90 -2.59 -11.14 4.02
N ILE A 91 -3.81 -10.71 4.30
CA ILE A 91 -4.13 -10.00 5.54
C ILE A 91 -4.81 -10.98 6.49
N GLU A 92 -4.23 -11.17 7.66
CA GLU A 92 -4.88 -11.84 8.78
C GLU A 92 -5.51 -10.80 9.69
N TYR A 93 -6.70 -11.11 10.18
CA TYR A 93 -7.38 -10.31 11.18
C TYR A 93 -7.49 -11.11 12.46
N SER A 94 -7.17 -10.48 13.58
CA SER A 94 -7.52 -10.98 14.91
C SER A 94 -8.48 -10.00 15.56
N VAL A 95 -9.45 -10.54 16.28
CA VAL A 95 -10.45 -9.76 17.01
C VAL A 95 -10.41 -10.21 18.45
N GLU A 96 -10.21 -9.28 19.37
CA GLU A 96 -10.26 -9.55 20.80
C GLU A 96 -11.20 -8.57 21.49
N LYS A 97 -11.83 -9.04 22.56
CA LYS A 97 -12.64 -8.20 23.44
C LYS A 97 -11.85 -7.95 24.71
N VAL A 98 -11.50 -6.70 24.98
CA VAL A 98 -10.73 -6.28 26.15
C VAL A 98 -11.63 -5.42 27.02
N GLY A 99 -12.17 -6.01 28.09
CA GLY A 99 -13.21 -5.37 28.90
C GLY A 99 -14.46 -5.08 28.08
N ASP A 100 -14.81 -3.81 27.94
CA ASP A 100 -15.94 -3.32 27.15
C ASP A 100 -15.55 -2.90 25.71
N GLU A 101 -14.28 -3.01 25.34
CA GLU A 101 -13.78 -2.63 24.02
C GLU A 101 -13.65 -3.81 23.05
N LEU A 102 -13.80 -3.53 21.76
CA LEU A 102 -13.55 -4.47 20.67
C LEU A 102 -12.30 -4.03 19.90
N HIS A 103 -11.24 -4.82 19.96
CA HIS A 103 -9.99 -4.56 19.26
C HIS A 103 -9.93 -5.43 18.00
N VAL A 104 -9.59 -4.81 16.87
CA VAL A 104 -9.42 -5.49 15.59
C VAL A 104 -8.01 -5.18 15.07
N THR A 105 -7.17 -6.21 14.96
CA THR A 105 -5.81 -6.09 14.47
C THR A 105 -5.73 -6.70 13.08
N GLY A 106 -5.01 -6.04 12.16
CA GLY A 106 -4.76 -6.53 10.81
C GLY A 106 -3.27 -6.67 10.55
N GLU A 107 -2.83 -7.86 10.14
CA GLU A 107 -1.42 -8.19 9.89
C GLU A 107 -1.22 -8.66 8.45
N ILE A 108 -0.16 -8.21 7.77
CA ILE A 108 0.16 -8.65 6.40
C ILE A 108 1.18 -9.80 6.44
N LYS A 109 0.81 -10.97 5.93
CA LYS A 109 1.71 -12.11 5.69
C LYS A 109 2.76 -11.78 4.65
N VAL A 110 4.02 -11.84 5.05
CA VAL A 110 5.18 -11.74 4.17
C VAL A 110 5.97 -13.05 4.26
N TYR A 111 5.91 -13.88 3.21
CA TYR A 111 6.66 -15.13 3.14
C TYR A 111 8.13 -14.82 2.82
N ILE A 112 9.02 -15.15 3.74
CA ILE A 112 10.47 -15.11 3.53
C ILE A 112 10.96 -16.55 3.46
N LYS A 113 11.77 -16.88 2.45
CA LYS A 113 12.42 -18.19 2.35
C LYS A 113 13.30 -18.37 3.59
N LYS A 114 13.06 -19.43 4.35
CA LYS A 114 13.97 -19.83 5.42
C LYS A 114 15.27 -20.27 4.76
N GLU A 115 16.38 -19.66 5.16
CA GLU A 115 17.71 -20.23 4.95
C GLU A 115 17.83 -21.53 5.76
#